data_AF-A0A958JTB5-F1
#
_entry.id   AF-A0A958JTB5-F1
#
_cell.length_a   1.000
_cell.length_b   1.000
_cell.length_c   1.000
_cell.angle_alpha   90.00
_cell.angle_beta   90.00
_cell.angle_gamma   90.00
#
_symmetry.space_group_name_H-M   'P 1'
#
loop_
_entity.id
_entity.type
_entity.pdbx_description
1 polymer ?
#
loop_
_entity_poly.entity_id
_entity_poly.type
_entity_poly.pdbx_seq_one_letter_code
_entity_poly.pdbx_strand_id
1 'polypeptide(L)'
;EDYALPQGFETKEQKREKEEKKRKEEELRKAKEAKKERKLAAKENSERELLESFWNGLNEEEQAEFEDEAVKLADKFLAEQYRKGRGDQGLLFKTVRQSIIDSHIRRKLQLPEAA
;
A
#
# COMPACT_ATOMS: atom_id res chain seq x y z
N GLU A 1 -61.19 -2.16 26.09
CA GLU A 1 -61.01 -2.51 24.68
C GLU A 1 -59.51 -2.58 24.41
N ASP A 2 -58.98 -3.79 24.23
CA ASP A 2 -57.58 -4.03 23.93
C ASP A 2 -57.31 -3.69 22.46
N TYR A 3 -56.74 -2.50 22.24
CA TYR A 3 -56.35 -2.07 20.90
C TYR A 3 -55.09 -2.84 20.48
N ALA A 4 -55.28 -3.93 19.75
CA ALA A 4 -54.16 -4.68 19.17
C ALA A 4 -53.46 -3.81 18.10
N LEU A 5 -52.15 -3.67 18.24
CA LEU A 5 -51.36 -2.86 17.30
C LEU A 5 -51.42 -3.48 15.88
N PRO A 6 -51.48 -2.66 14.82
CA PRO A 6 -51.50 -3.13 13.43
C PRO A 6 -50.27 -3.98 13.09
N GLN A 7 -50.43 -4.96 12.21
CA GLN A 7 -49.32 -5.78 11.72
C GLN A 7 -48.26 -4.89 11.04
N GLY A 8 -47.03 -4.89 11.58
CA GLY A 8 -45.93 -4.04 11.09
C GLY A 8 -45.73 -2.73 11.85
N PHE A 9 -46.48 -2.44 12.92
CA PHE A 9 -46.24 -1.27 13.77
C PHE A 9 -44.96 -1.44 14.60
N GLU A 10 -43.88 -0.77 14.19
CA GLU A 10 -42.66 -0.67 15.00
C GLU A 10 -42.87 0.32 16.15
N THR A 11 -42.68 -0.14 17.39
CA THR A 11 -42.71 0.74 18.56
C THR A 11 -41.51 1.69 18.55
N LYS A 12 -41.60 2.81 19.28
CA LYS A 12 -40.47 3.76 19.43
C LYS A 12 -39.22 3.07 19.99
N GLU A 13 -39.39 2.08 20.86
CA GLU A 13 -38.29 1.30 21.43
C GLU A 13 -37.65 0.39 20.37
N GLN A 14 -38.44 -0.34 19.58
CA GLN A 14 -37.94 -1.17 18.47
C GLN A 14 -37.19 -0.34 17.43
N LYS A 15 -37.69 0.86 17.11
CA LYS A 15 -37.00 1.77 16.18
C LYS A 15 -35.65 2.24 16.74
N ARG A 16 -35.60 2.60 18.03
CA ARG A 16 -34.35 3.00 18.72
C ARG A 16 -33.33 1.87 18.78
N GLU A 17 -33.74 0.64 19.12
CA GLU A 17 -32.85 -0.52 19.13
C GLU A 17 -32.25 -0.81 17.76
N LYS A 18 -33.07 -0.69 16.70
CA LYS A 18 -32.64 -0.90 15.32
C LYS A 18 -31.65 0.18 14.86
N GLU A 19 -31.88 1.43 15.23
CA GLU A 19 -30.95 2.54 14.96
C GLU A 19 -29.65 2.39 15.75
N GLU A 20 -29.72 2.02 17.03
CA GLU A 20 -28.53 1.78 17.86
C GLU A 20 -27.70 0.60 17.35
N LYS A 21 -28.36 -0.50 16.96
CA LYS A 21 -27.69 -1.66 16.36
C LYS A 21 -27.00 -1.29 15.05
N LYS A 22 -27.68 -0.55 14.17
CA LYS A 22 -27.09 -0.05 12.92
C LYS A 22 -25.89 0.85 13.17
N ARG A 23 -25.99 1.77 14.14
CA ARG A 23 -24.89 2.67 14.51
C ARG A 23 -23.69 1.90 15.03
N LYS A 24 -23.89 0.94 15.95
CA LYS A 24 -22.83 0.07 16.47
C LYS A 24 -22.18 -0.76 15.37
N GLU A 25 -22.96 -1.29 14.44
CA GLU A 25 -22.46 -2.07 13.30
C GLU A 25 -21.62 -1.21 12.36
N GLU A 26 -22.08 0.01 12.06
CA GLU A 26 -21.34 0.97 11.24
C GLU A 26 -20.04 1.43 11.91
N GLU A 27 -20.07 1.73 13.21
CA GLU A 27 -18.89 2.09 14.00
C GLU A 27 -17.88 0.94 14.03
N LEU A 28 -18.34 -0.29 14.21
CA LEU A 28 -17.48 -1.47 14.17
C LEU A 28 -16.87 -1.68 12.77
N ARG A 29 -17.63 -1.44 11.70
CA ARG A 29 -17.12 -1.52 10.33
C ARG A 29 -16.03 -0.48 10.09
N LYS A 30 -16.29 0.80 10.41
CA LYS A 30 -15.31 1.89 10.28
C LYS A 30 -14.05 1.63 11.09
N ALA A 31 -14.19 1.13 12.32
CA ALA A 31 -13.05 0.78 13.17
C ALA A 31 -12.20 -0.34 12.57
N LYS A 32 -12.83 -1.38 11.99
CA LYS A 32 -12.13 -2.47 11.30
C LYS A 32 -11.40 -1.98 10.04
N GLU A 33 -12.05 -1.14 9.23
CA GLU A 33 -11.47 -0.53 8.03
C GLU A 33 -10.26 0.34 8.39
N ALA A 34 -10.41 1.26 9.35
CA ALA A 34 -9.32 2.11 9.82
C ALA A 34 -8.15 1.29 10.40
N LYS A 35 -8.43 0.20 11.13
CA LYS A 35 -7.39 -0.69 11.63
C LYS A 35 -6.66 -1.41 10.50
N LYS A 36 -7.37 -1.84 9.46
CA LYS A 36 -6.78 -2.48 8.28
C LYS A 36 -5.88 -1.51 7.52
N GLU A 37 -6.37 -0.29 7.27
CA GLU A 37 -5.61 0.77 6.60
C GLU A 37 -4.34 1.13 7.37
N ARG A 38 -4.44 1.36 8.69
CA ARG A 38 -3.25 1.62 9.53
C ARG A 38 -2.23 0.49 9.50
N LYS A 39 -2.69 -0.77 9.47
CA LYS A 39 -1.79 -1.93 9.38
C LYS A 39 -1.10 -2.02 8.03
N LEU A 40 -1.79 -1.68 6.95
CA LEU A 40 -1.22 -1.62 5.59
C LEU A 40 -0.17 -0.50 5.53
N ALA A 41 -0.53 0.72 5.94
CA ALA A 41 0.39 1.86 5.94
C ALA A 41 1.64 1.61 6.80
N ALA A 42 1.49 1.00 7.98
CA ALA A 42 2.63 0.64 8.82
C ALA A 42 3.56 -0.37 8.14
N LYS A 43 2.98 -1.37 7.46
CA LYS A 43 3.76 -2.36 6.70
C LYS A 43 4.50 -1.72 5.53
N GLU A 44 3.82 -0.85 4.77
CA GLU A 44 4.42 -0.12 3.65
C GLU A 44 5.58 0.78 4.12
N ASN A 45 5.42 1.46 5.26
CA ASN A 45 6.48 2.29 5.83
C ASN A 45 7.70 1.45 6.23
N SER A 46 7.50 0.35 6.95
CA SER A 46 8.61 -0.53 7.34
C SER A 46 9.31 -1.17 6.14
N GLU A 47 8.57 -1.54 5.09
CA GLU A 47 9.18 -2.03 3.85
C GLU A 47 10.04 -0.93 3.19
N ARG A 48 9.53 0.30 3.11
CA ARG A 48 10.28 1.42 2.52
C ARG A 48 11.56 1.71 3.29
N GLU A 49 11.50 1.73 4.62
CA GLU A 49 12.67 1.91 5.49
C GLU A 49 13.72 0.83 5.26
N LEU A 50 13.32 -0.43 5.03
CA LEU A 50 14.23 -1.52 4.70
C LEU A 50 14.92 -1.32 3.34
N LEU A 51 14.17 -0.89 2.31
CA LEU A 51 14.73 -0.62 0.99
C LEU A 51 15.73 0.55 1.03
N GLU A 52 15.36 1.64 1.70
CA GLU A 52 16.22 2.80 1.88
C GLU A 52 17.48 2.46 2.69
N SER A 53 17.34 1.68 3.77
CA SER A 53 18.47 1.25 4.58
C SER A 53 19.44 0.36 3.80
N PHE A 54 18.92 -0.55 2.96
CA PHE A 54 19.76 -1.38 2.10
C PHE A 54 20.53 -0.53 1.09
N TRP A 55 19.83 0.35 0.37
CA TRP A 55 20.46 1.20 -0.65
C TRP A 55 21.52 2.14 -0.05
N ASN A 56 21.20 2.78 1.08
CA ASN A 56 22.12 3.69 1.76
C ASN A 56 23.29 2.97 2.44
N GLY A 57 23.20 1.65 2.63
CA GLY A 57 24.31 0.82 3.12
C GLY A 57 25.37 0.53 2.05
N LEU A 58 25.05 0.72 0.77
CA LEU A 58 25.98 0.58 -0.34
C LEU A 58 26.77 1.88 -0.54
N ASN A 59 28.06 1.77 -0.82
CA ASN A 59 28.88 2.89 -1.26
C ASN A 59 28.58 3.28 -2.72
N GLU A 60 29.15 4.38 -3.22
CA GLU A 60 28.84 4.88 -4.57
C GLU A 60 29.20 3.90 -5.70
N GLU A 61 30.29 3.15 -5.56
CA GLU A 61 30.73 2.14 -6.53
C GLU A 61 29.77 0.94 -6.51
N GLU A 62 29.46 0.43 -5.31
CA GLU A 62 28.50 -0.65 -5.10
C GLU A 62 27.10 -0.28 -5.60
N GLN A 63 26.66 0.96 -5.39
CA GLN A 63 25.40 1.47 -5.91
C GLN A 63 25.38 1.47 -7.44
N ALA A 64 26.48 1.89 -8.09
CA ALA A 64 26.58 1.90 -9.54
C ALA A 64 26.55 0.48 -10.13
N GLU A 65 27.29 -0.46 -9.54
CA GLU A 65 27.27 -1.87 -9.94
C GLU A 65 25.89 -2.50 -9.72
N PHE A 66 25.29 -2.24 -8.56
CA PHE A 66 23.95 -2.72 -8.23
C PHE A 66 22.89 -2.19 -9.17
N GLU A 67 22.96 -0.90 -9.54
CA GLU A 67 22.05 -0.29 -10.49
C GLU A 67 22.19 -0.90 -11.89
N ASP A 68 23.41 -1.19 -12.34
CA ASP A 68 23.65 -1.85 -13.63
C ASP A 68 23.11 -3.30 -13.65
N GLU A 69 23.33 -4.07 -12.57
CA GLU A 69 22.70 -5.38 -12.37
C GLU A 69 21.17 -5.28 -12.41
N ALA A 70 20.62 -4.31 -11.68
CA ALA A 70 19.18 -4.10 -11.58
C ALA A 70 18.55 -3.80 -12.94
N VAL A 71 19.17 -2.92 -13.74
CA VAL A 71 18.70 -2.56 -15.09
C VAL A 71 18.78 -3.75 -16.05
N LYS A 72 19.80 -4.61 -15.94
CA LYS A 72 19.91 -5.84 -16.75
C LYS A 72 18.79 -6.84 -16.45
N LEU A 73 18.36 -6.90 -15.19
CA LEU A 73 17.33 -7.83 -14.71
C LEU A 73 15.94 -7.19 -14.64
N ALA A 74 15.77 -5.95 -15.09
CA ALA A 74 14.50 -5.24 -15.11
C ALA A 74 13.63 -5.71 -16.28
N ASP A 75 12.33 -5.44 -16.19
CA ASP A 75 11.43 -5.60 -17.33
C ASP A 75 11.92 -4.76 -18.52
N LYS A 76 11.68 -5.27 -19.74
CA LYS A 76 12.15 -4.64 -20.99
C LYS A 76 11.67 -3.19 -21.08
N PHE A 77 10.42 -2.92 -20.75
CA PHE A 77 9.86 -1.57 -20.81
C PHE A 77 10.59 -0.63 -19.85
N LEU A 78 10.80 -1.04 -18.59
CA LEU A 78 11.49 -0.22 -17.59
C LEU A 78 12.96 0.01 -17.96
N ALA A 79 13.65 -1.03 -18.41
CA ALA A 79 15.04 -0.90 -18.87
C ALA A 79 15.16 0.07 -20.07
N GLU A 80 14.21 0.04 -21.01
CA GLU A 80 14.16 1.00 -22.11
C GLU A 80 13.89 2.43 -21.64
N GLN A 81 12.92 2.63 -20.74
CA GLN A 81 12.61 3.96 -20.19
C GLN A 81 13.80 4.52 -19.41
N TYR A 82 14.48 3.69 -18.62
CA TYR A 82 15.69 4.06 -17.91
C TYR A 82 16.77 4.55 -18.88
N ARG A 83 17.06 3.79 -19.94
CA ARG A 83 18.08 4.15 -20.94
C ARG A 83 17.72 5.44 -21.69
N LYS A 84 16.46 5.62 -22.06
CA LYS A 84 15.96 6.83 -22.74
C LYS A 84 16.05 8.06 -21.84
N GLY A 85 15.73 7.92 -20.56
CA GLY A 85 15.69 9.02 -19.60
C GLY A 85 17.03 9.38 -18.95
N ARG A 86 18.08 8.56 -19.14
CA ARG A 86 19.38 8.70 -18.43
C ARG A 86 20.06 10.06 -18.67
N GLY A 87 19.86 10.66 -19.85
CA GLY A 87 20.44 11.96 -20.21
C GLY A 87 19.75 13.15 -19.55
N ASP A 88 18.41 13.14 -19.50
CA ASP A 88 17.62 14.28 -18.99
C ASP A 88 17.44 14.25 -17.47
N GLN A 89 17.59 13.08 -16.83
CA GLN A 89 17.41 12.87 -15.38
C GLN A 89 16.11 13.45 -14.80
N GLY A 90 15.07 13.55 -15.64
CA GLY A 90 13.76 14.10 -15.28
C GLY A 90 12.99 13.23 -14.28
N LEU A 91 11.82 13.70 -13.86
CA LEU A 91 10.98 13.02 -12.87
C LEU A 91 10.66 11.57 -13.27
N LEU A 92 10.30 11.35 -14.54
CA LEU A 92 10.03 9.99 -15.05
C LEU A 92 11.25 9.08 -14.92
N PHE A 93 12.45 9.57 -15.24
CA PHE A 93 13.68 8.79 -15.08
C PHE A 93 13.92 8.42 -13.62
N LYS A 94 13.74 9.37 -12.69
CA LYS A 94 13.89 9.11 -11.25
C LYS A 94 12.91 8.05 -10.76
N THR A 95 11.65 8.12 -11.18
CA THR A 95 10.62 7.13 -10.82
C THR A 95 10.96 5.75 -11.38
N VAL A 96 11.36 5.67 -12.65
CA VAL A 96 11.75 4.40 -13.29
C VAL A 96 13.00 3.82 -12.61
N ARG A 97 14.02 4.64 -12.35
CA ARG A 97 15.24 4.25 -11.63
C ARG A 97 14.89 3.69 -10.25
N GLN A 98 14.08 4.40 -9.47
CA GLN A 98 13.66 3.95 -8.15
C GLN A 98 12.91 2.62 -8.23
N SER A 99 11.97 2.46 -9.17
CA SER A 99 11.22 1.22 -9.34
C SER A 99 12.12 0.02 -9.69
N ILE A 100 13.11 0.22 -10.56
CA ILE A 100 14.10 -0.81 -10.93
C ILE A 100 14.93 -1.20 -9.72
N ILE A 101 15.46 -0.22 -8.98
CA ILE A 101 16.27 -0.44 -7.78
C ILE A 101 15.46 -1.17 -6.71
N ASP A 102 14.27 -0.67 -6.38
CA ASP A 102 13.40 -1.24 -5.34
C ASP A 102 13.03 -2.69 -5.65
N SER A 103 12.64 -3.00 -6.90
CA SER A 103 12.35 -4.38 -7.30
C SER A 103 13.60 -5.27 -7.21
N HIS A 104 14.78 -4.75 -7.53
CA HIS A 104 16.01 -5.51 -7.38
C HIS A 104 16.39 -5.78 -5.92
N ILE A 105 16.26 -4.77 -5.04
CA ILE A 105 16.46 -4.93 -3.59
C ILE A 105 15.46 -5.93 -3.02
N ARG A 106 14.17 -5.84 -3.39
CA ARG A 106 13.13 -6.80 -2.96
C ARG A 106 13.52 -8.23 -3.34
N ARG A 107 14.04 -8.46 -4.55
CA ARG A 107 14.54 -9.78 -4.97
C ARG A 107 15.73 -10.25 -4.13
N LYS A 108 16.72 -9.39 -3.85
CA LYS A 108 17.89 -9.74 -3.03
C LYS A 108 17.52 -10.05 -1.58
N LEU A 109 16.55 -9.31 -1.02
CA LEU A 109 16.03 -9.49 0.34
C LEU A 109 14.90 -10.52 0.46
N GLN A 110 14.49 -11.16 -0.65
CA GLN A 110 13.38 -12.12 -0.71
C GLN A 110 12.06 -11.56 -0.16
N LEU A 111 11.83 -10.26 -0.39
CA LEU A 111 10.58 -9.57 -0.05
C LEU A 111 9.51 -9.82 -1.14
N PRO A 112 8.22 -9.77 -0.79
CA PRO A 112 7.17 -9.83 -1.80
C PRO A 112 7.29 -8.65 -2.78
N GLU A 113 7.02 -8.91 -4.06
CA GLU A 113 6.86 -7.84 -5.06
C GLU A 113 5.72 -6.90 -4.61
N ALA A 114 5.91 -5.61 -4.84
CA ALA A 114 4.88 -4.63 -4.56
C ALA A 114 3.65 -4.94 -5.43
N ALA A 115 2.48 -5.01 -4.79
CA ALA A 115 1.21 -5.33 -5.44
C ALA A 115 0.65 -4.14 -6.24
#